data_AF-A0A3S9Y4D2-F1
#
_entry.id   AF-A0A3S9Y4D2-F1
#
_cell.length_a   1.000
_cell.length_b   1.000
_cell.length_c   1.000
_cell.angle_alpha   90.00
_cell.angle_beta   90.00
_cell.angle_gamma   90.00
#
_symmetry.space_group_name_H-M   'P 1'
#
loop_
_entity.id
_entity.type
_entity.pdbx_description
1 polymer ?
#
loop_
_entity_poly.entity_id
_entity_poly.type
_entity_poly.pdbx_seq_one_letter_code
_entity_poly.pdbx_strand_id
1 'polypeptide(L)'
;MAVHFNASGIPDGFATKSVGSVFFPVFVQAGVTATILVLSWFSFRARPELDPARPADSARRHRRFSVRAVISLLLLAGCVDVSILAGAWPIWHADQNLSPVLVLLPLLTGLAIVVGVALRTGQGGSRLPAADGGAPEEENTGVVRRDDDQYWRGAGSLYVNRDDPSLFVQKRFGFGWTLNFGNPRALLLLALIVGLPLALPLIFR
;
A
#
# COMPACT_ATOMS: atom_id res chain seq x y z
N MET A 1 16.11 -1.80 -29.61
CA MET A 1 16.44 -2.85 -28.62
C MET A 1 15.15 -3.51 -28.16
N ALA A 2 15.23 -4.78 -27.77
CA ALA A 2 14.12 -5.47 -27.11
C ALA A 2 13.76 -4.73 -25.82
N VAL A 3 12.50 -4.29 -25.68
CA VAL A 3 11.95 -3.65 -24.48
C VAL A 3 10.85 -4.49 -23.83
N HIS A 4 10.37 -5.51 -24.54
CA HIS A 4 9.41 -6.48 -24.03
C HIS A 4 9.81 -7.86 -24.54
N PHE A 5 9.67 -8.85 -23.67
CA PHE A 5 9.92 -10.25 -23.94
C PHE A 5 8.67 -11.04 -23.55
N ASN A 6 8.24 -11.95 -24.41
CA ASN A 6 7.11 -12.81 -24.11
C ASN A 6 7.44 -13.86 -23.02
N ALA A 7 6.46 -14.66 -22.63
CA ALA A 7 6.62 -15.70 -21.60
C ALA A 7 7.69 -16.77 -21.93
N SER A 8 8.05 -16.91 -23.22
CA SER A 8 9.14 -17.79 -23.69
C SER A 8 10.51 -17.10 -23.74
N GLY A 9 10.62 -15.84 -23.29
CA GLY A 9 11.87 -15.07 -23.31
C GLY A 9 12.28 -14.58 -24.71
N ILE A 10 11.38 -14.64 -25.70
CA ILE A 10 11.63 -14.13 -27.05
C ILE A 10 11.24 -12.64 -27.08
N PRO A 11 12.11 -11.76 -27.62
CA PRO A 11 11.76 -10.36 -27.82
C PRO A 11 10.56 -10.20 -28.77
N ASP A 12 9.51 -9.55 -28.32
CA ASP A 12 8.32 -9.22 -29.13
C ASP A 12 7.96 -7.73 -29.10
N GLY A 13 8.67 -6.92 -28.29
CA GLY A 13 8.60 -5.46 -28.33
C GLY A 13 9.97 -4.84 -28.58
N PHE A 14 10.09 -4.01 -29.61
CA PHE A 14 11.32 -3.28 -29.93
C PHE A 14 11.08 -1.78 -29.86
N ALA A 15 12.00 -1.05 -29.22
CA ALA A 15 11.99 0.41 -29.21
C ALA A 15 13.35 0.99 -29.68
N THR A 16 13.31 2.19 -30.23
CA THR A 16 14.51 3.00 -30.47
C THR A 16 15.12 3.40 -29.13
N LYS A 17 16.46 3.40 -29.02
CA LYS A 17 17.12 3.82 -27.79
C LYS A 17 16.93 5.34 -27.63
N SER A 18 16.19 5.73 -26.62
CA SER A 18 16.05 7.11 -26.16
C SER A 18 16.34 7.19 -24.66
N VAL A 19 16.58 8.40 -24.14
CA VAL A 19 16.67 8.60 -22.69
C VAL A 19 15.38 8.10 -22.01
N GLY A 20 14.22 8.32 -22.64
CA GLY A 20 12.93 7.82 -22.15
C GLY A 20 12.87 6.30 -22.04
N SER A 21 13.23 5.57 -23.10
CA SER A 21 13.14 4.11 -23.11
C SER A 21 14.16 3.44 -22.19
N VAL A 22 15.36 4.03 -22.06
CA VAL A 22 16.46 3.48 -21.24
C VAL A 22 16.22 3.69 -19.75
N PHE A 23 15.59 4.80 -19.36
CA PHE A 23 15.29 5.11 -17.96
C PHE A 23 13.83 4.83 -17.56
N PHE A 24 13.03 4.23 -18.44
CA PHE A 24 11.63 3.89 -18.15
C PHE A 24 11.44 3.12 -16.83
N PRO A 25 12.24 2.06 -16.52
CA PRO A 25 12.13 1.37 -15.23
C PRO A 25 12.38 2.30 -14.04
N VAL A 26 13.27 3.28 -14.16
CA VAL A 26 13.58 4.27 -13.12
C VAL A 26 12.41 5.23 -12.91
N PHE A 27 11.74 5.66 -13.99
CA PHE A 27 10.53 6.47 -13.88
C PHE A 27 9.38 5.70 -13.21
N VAL A 28 9.21 4.43 -13.55
CA VAL A 28 8.24 3.54 -12.89
C VAL A 28 8.58 3.39 -11.40
N GLN A 29 9.85 3.16 -11.07
CA GLN A 29 10.33 3.05 -9.69
C GLN A 29 10.02 4.32 -8.88
N ALA A 30 10.35 5.49 -9.43
CA ALA A 30 10.05 6.78 -8.80
C ALA A 30 8.54 6.97 -8.60
N GLY A 31 7.72 6.59 -9.59
CA GLY A 31 6.26 6.67 -9.52
C GLY A 31 5.66 5.75 -8.45
N VAL A 32 6.11 4.50 -8.38
CA VAL A 32 5.66 3.53 -7.36
C VAL A 32 6.04 4.02 -5.96
N THR A 33 7.30 4.43 -5.76
CA THR A 33 7.77 4.92 -4.47
C THR A 33 7.05 6.21 -4.06
N ALA A 34 6.85 7.16 -4.97
CA ALA A 34 6.06 8.36 -4.69
C ALA A 34 4.61 8.02 -4.31
N THR A 35 3.99 7.06 -5.01
CA THR A 35 2.63 6.59 -4.70
C THR A 35 2.55 5.99 -3.31
N ILE A 36 3.49 5.13 -2.95
CA ILE A 36 3.53 4.50 -1.61
C ILE A 36 3.77 5.55 -0.53
N LEU A 37 4.61 6.57 -0.77
CA LEU A 37 4.82 7.67 0.17
C LEU A 37 3.54 8.51 0.37
N VAL A 38 2.85 8.84 -0.72
CA VAL A 38 1.58 9.59 -0.67
C VAL A 38 0.50 8.79 0.07
N LEU A 39 0.35 7.50 -0.25
CA LEU A 39 -0.58 6.61 0.46
C LEU A 39 -0.22 6.47 1.94
N SER A 40 1.07 6.35 2.26
CA SER A 40 1.56 6.29 3.65
C SER A 40 1.23 7.57 4.41
N TRP A 41 1.44 8.73 3.79
CA TRP A 41 1.11 10.03 4.38
C TRP A 41 -0.40 10.17 4.61
N PHE A 42 -1.24 9.76 3.66
CA PHE A 42 -2.69 9.74 3.85
C PHE A 42 -3.13 8.73 4.91
N SER A 43 -2.44 7.61 5.07
CA SER A 43 -2.79 6.60 6.08
C SER A 43 -2.71 7.15 7.51
N PHE A 44 -1.76 8.05 7.79
CA PHE A 44 -1.68 8.77 9.07
C PHE A 44 -2.78 9.83 9.26
N ARG A 45 -3.43 10.25 8.18
CA ARG A 45 -4.60 11.15 8.23
C ARG A 45 -5.92 10.41 8.17
N ALA A 46 -5.89 9.10 7.96
CA ALA A 46 -7.10 8.30 7.96
C ALA A 46 -7.77 8.40 9.33
N ARG A 47 -9.10 8.39 9.33
CA ARG A 47 -9.87 8.41 10.57
C ARG A 47 -9.50 7.17 11.40
N PRO A 48 -9.04 7.32 12.67
CA PRO A 48 -8.83 6.18 13.54
C PRO A 48 -10.18 5.64 14.04
N GLU A 49 -10.32 4.31 14.07
CA GLU A 49 -11.38 3.66 14.84
C GLU A 49 -10.87 3.42 16.26
N LEU A 50 -11.37 4.22 17.21
CA LEU A 50 -11.01 4.13 18.62
C LEU A 50 -12.13 3.44 19.40
N ASP A 51 -11.72 2.69 20.43
CA ASP A 51 -12.65 2.11 21.40
C ASP A 51 -13.08 3.21 22.38
N PRO A 52 -14.36 3.62 22.40
CA PRO A 52 -14.82 4.68 23.29
C PRO A 52 -14.69 4.33 24.77
N ALA A 53 -14.67 3.04 25.12
CA ALA A 53 -14.50 2.59 26.50
C ALA A 53 -13.04 2.74 26.97
N ARG A 54 -12.08 2.87 26.04
CA ARG A 54 -10.63 3.00 26.32
C ARG A 54 -9.94 3.86 25.26
N PRO A 55 -10.24 5.17 25.20
CA PRO A 55 -9.79 6.04 24.12
C PRO A 55 -8.26 6.20 24.08
N ALA A 56 -7.60 6.31 25.24
CA ALA A 56 -6.16 6.52 25.31
C ALA A 56 -5.35 5.29 24.83
N ASP A 57 -5.71 4.09 25.29
CA ASP A 57 -5.01 2.85 24.92
C ASP A 57 -5.30 2.47 23.45
N SER A 58 -6.56 2.59 23.00
CA SER A 58 -6.91 2.32 21.60
C SER A 58 -6.19 3.27 20.64
N ALA A 59 -6.02 4.55 20.99
CA ALA A 59 -5.25 5.50 20.18
C ALA A 59 -3.76 5.12 20.09
N ARG A 60 -3.15 4.68 21.20
CA ARG A 60 -1.75 4.22 21.21
C ARG A 60 -1.57 2.96 20.36
N ARG A 61 -2.48 1.99 20.46
CA ARG A 61 -2.46 0.78 19.62
C ARG A 61 -2.65 1.12 18.15
N HIS A 62 -3.61 1.99 17.83
CA HIS A 62 -3.82 2.47 16.46
C HIS A 62 -2.55 3.12 15.90
N ARG A 63 -1.89 4.02 16.65
CA ARG A 63 -0.63 4.64 16.22
C ARG A 63 0.47 3.62 15.95
N ARG A 64 0.66 2.65 16.85
CA ARG A 64 1.65 1.56 16.67
C ARG A 64 1.31 0.70 15.46
N PHE A 65 0.03 0.39 15.25
CA PHE A 65 -0.46 -0.31 14.06
C PHE A 65 -0.12 0.49 12.79
N SER A 66 -0.43 1.78 12.75
CA SER A 66 -0.22 2.63 11.58
C SER A 66 1.27 2.76 11.24
N VAL A 67 2.13 2.97 12.24
CA VAL A 67 3.58 3.01 12.05
C VAL A 67 4.12 1.68 11.52
N ARG A 68 3.73 0.54 12.11
CA ARG A 68 4.16 -0.78 11.63
C ARG A 68 3.69 -1.06 10.21
N ALA A 69 2.44 -0.71 9.90
CA ALA A 69 1.88 -0.86 8.57
C ALA A 69 2.64 -0.03 7.53
N VAL A 70 2.86 1.26 7.80
CA VAL A 70 3.62 2.14 6.91
C VAL A 70 5.06 1.66 6.73
N ILE A 71 5.77 1.30 7.80
CA ILE A 71 7.13 0.74 7.70
C ILE A 71 7.13 -0.52 6.82
N SER A 72 6.16 -1.43 7.00
CA SER A 72 6.08 -2.64 6.18
C SER A 72 5.82 -2.34 4.69
N LEU A 73 5.00 -1.33 4.39
CA LEU A 73 4.74 -0.89 3.01
C LEU A 73 5.97 -0.22 2.38
N LEU A 74 6.74 0.56 3.15
CA LEU A 74 7.99 1.16 2.69
C LEU A 74 9.08 0.10 2.45
N LEU A 75 9.16 -0.92 3.30
CA LEU A 75 10.05 -2.07 3.08
C LEU A 75 9.65 -2.87 1.82
N LEU A 76 8.35 -3.06 1.59
CA LEU A 76 7.84 -3.64 0.35
C LEU A 76 8.23 -2.77 -0.86
N ALA A 77 8.08 -1.44 -0.77
CA ALA A 77 8.50 -0.52 -1.83
C ALA A 77 9.99 -0.71 -2.18
N GLY A 78 10.87 -0.70 -1.18
CA GLY A 78 12.30 -0.93 -1.40
C GLY A 78 12.60 -2.30 -2.02
N CYS A 79 11.85 -3.34 -1.64
CA CYS A 79 11.96 -4.66 -2.25
C CYS A 79 11.50 -4.69 -3.71
N VAL A 80 10.40 -4.01 -4.03
CA VAL A 80 9.91 -3.82 -5.41
C VAL A 80 10.96 -3.06 -6.23
N ASP A 81 11.54 -2.00 -5.69
CA ASP A 81 12.58 -1.20 -6.33
C ASP A 81 13.83 -2.04 -6.66
N VAL A 82 14.30 -2.88 -5.74
CA VAL A 82 15.40 -3.82 -6.00
C VAL A 82 15.03 -4.84 -7.08
N SER A 83 13.77 -5.31 -7.08
CA SER A 83 13.29 -6.26 -8.09
C SER A 83 13.23 -5.62 -9.49
N ILE A 84 12.76 -4.37 -9.58
CA ILE A 84 12.75 -3.59 -10.82
C ILE A 84 14.18 -3.33 -11.30
N LEU A 85 15.09 -2.95 -10.40
CA LEU A 85 16.51 -2.78 -10.73
C LEU A 85 17.11 -4.06 -11.33
N ALA A 86 16.84 -5.22 -10.70
CA ALA A 86 17.34 -6.51 -11.18
C ALA A 86 16.75 -6.85 -12.57
N GLY A 87 15.45 -6.59 -12.78
CA GLY A 87 14.80 -6.80 -14.08
C GLY A 87 15.25 -5.83 -15.18
N ALA A 88 15.64 -4.61 -14.80
CA ALA A 88 16.14 -3.59 -15.72
C ALA A 88 17.63 -3.76 -16.07
N TRP A 89 18.36 -4.62 -15.35
CA TRP A 89 19.80 -4.83 -15.55
C TRP A 89 20.23 -5.04 -17.02
N PRO A 90 19.56 -5.89 -17.82
CA PRO A 90 19.97 -6.16 -19.21
C PRO A 90 19.80 -4.96 -20.15
N ILE A 91 19.02 -3.94 -19.77
CA ILE A 91 18.83 -2.71 -20.56
C ILE A 91 20.14 -1.92 -20.64
N TRP A 92 20.92 -1.91 -19.56
CA TRP A 92 22.16 -1.14 -19.44
C TRP A 92 23.41 -1.99 -19.63
N HIS A 93 23.34 -3.28 -19.31
CA HIS A 93 24.44 -4.22 -19.45
C HIS A 93 24.06 -5.28 -20.48
N ALA A 94 24.27 -4.95 -21.76
CA ALA A 94 24.06 -5.88 -22.86
C ALA A 94 24.77 -7.22 -22.56
N ASP A 95 24.10 -8.32 -22.86
CA ASP A 95 24.57 -9.71 -22.68
C ASP A 95 24.68 -10.20 -21.23
N GLN A 96 24.27 -9.40 -20.23
CA GLN A 96 24.16 -9.84 -18.84
C GLN A 96 22.71 -9.99 -18.40
N ASN A 97 22.29 -11.22 -18.15
CA ASN A 97 20.99 -11.53 -17.55
C ASN A 97 21.18 -11.92 -16.09
N LEU A 98 20.43 -11.28 -15.21
CA LEU A 98 20.35 -11.71 -13.81
C LEU A 98 19.40 -12.90 -13.69
N SER A 99 19.68 -13.78 -12.73
CA SER A 99 18.79 -14.90 -12.42
C SER A 99 17.39 -14.38 -12.04
N PRO A 100 16.29 -15.00 -12.52
CA PRO A 100 14.93 -14.66 -12.08
C PRO A 100 14.75 -14.68 -10.56
N VAL A 101 15.57 -15.46 -9.85
CA VAL A 101 15.60 -15.48 -8.37
C VAL A 101 15.94 -14.12 -7.79
N LEU A 102 16.87 -13.37 -8.39
CA LEU A 102 17.25 -12.02 -7.93
C LEU A 102 16.14 -11.00 -8.16
N VAL A 103 15.24 -11.25 -9.10
CA VAL A 103 14.05 -10.44 -9.34
C VAL A 103 12.92 -10.82 -8.38
N LEU A 104 12.67 -12.11 -8.16
CA LEU A 104 11.52 -12.58 -7.38
C LEU A 104 11.76 -12.57 -5.86
N LEU A 105 12.98 -12.89 -5.40
CA LEU A 105 13.28 -13.04 -3.99
C LEU A 105 13.01 -11.75 -3.18
N PRO A 106 13.45 -10.54 -3.61
CA PRO A 106 13.15 -9.32 -2.86
C PRO A 106 11.65 -9.06 -2.80
N LEU A 107 10.93 -9.17 -3.93
CA LEU A 107 9.48 -9.01 -3.98
C LEU A 107 8.74 -9.92 -3.01
N LEU A 108 9.06 -11.22 -3.02
CA LEU A 108 8.47 -12.21 -2.11
C LEU A 108 8.82 -11.91 -0.65
N THR A 109 10.04 -11.45 -0.38
CA THR A 109 10.47 -11.03 0.97
C THR A 109 9.66 -9.84 1.47
N GLY A 110 9.48 -8.81 0.64
CA GLY A 110 8.64 -7.65 0.96
C GLY A 110 7.19 -8.05 1.25
N LEU A 111 6.61 -8.95 0.45
CA LEU A 111 5.26 -9.46 0.67
C LEU A 111 5.16 -10.24 1.98
N ALA A 112 6.13 -11.11 2.27
CA ALA A 112 6.19 -11.86 3.51
C ALA A 112 6.31 -10.95 4.74
N ILE A 113 7.06 -9.84 4.64
CA ILE A 113 7.15 -8.82 5.70
C ILE A 113 5.78 -8.20 5.97
N VAL A 114 5.05 -7.76 4.93
CA VAL A 114 3.72 -7.16 5.09
C VAL A 114 2.75 -8.16 5.71
N VAL A 115 2.73 -9.42 5.23
CA VAL A 115 1.88 -10.48 5.78
C VAL A 115 2.25 -10.75 7.24
N GLY A 116 3.54 -10.89 7.56
CA GLY A 116 4.03 -11.12 8.92
C GLY A 116 3.65 -9.99 9.88
N VAL A 117 3.78 -8.73 9.44
CA VAL A 117 3.37 -7.56 10.22
C VAL A 117 1.85 -7.54 10.41
N ALA A 118 1.07 -7.83 9.37
CA ALA A 118 -0.38 -7.91 9.45
C ALA A 118 -0.84 -8.98 10.45
N LEU A 119 -0.25 -10.17 10.40
CA LEU A 119 -0.56 -11.27 11.32
C LEU A 119 -0.13 -10.95 12.76
N ARG A 120 1.04 -10.35 12.98
CA ARG A 120 1.51 -10.01 14.34
C ARG A 120 0.77 -8.83 14.96
N THR A 121 0.30 -7.88 14.17
CA THR A 121 -0.35 -6.66 14.66
C THR A 121 -1.85 -6.84 14.82
N GLY A 122 -2.47 -7.69 13.99
CA GLY A 122 -3.91 -7.85 13.96
C GLY A 122 -4.63 -6.63 13.38
N GLN A 123 -5.94 -6.75 13.20
CA GLN A 123 -6.77 -5.67 12.70
C GLN A 123 -6.77 -4.49 13.69
N GLY A 124 -6.40 -3.31 13.22
CA GLY A 124 -6.33 -2.09 14.04
C GLY A 124 -5.42 -2.14 15.26
N GLY A 125 -4.50 -3.12 15.33
CA GLY A 125 -3.64 -3.29 16.50
C GLY A 125 -4.24 -4.17 17.59
N SER A 126 -5.28 -4.95 17.31
CA SER A 126 -5.95 -5.82 18.29
C SER A 126 -5.02 -6.85 18.96
N ARG A 127 -3.94 -7.27 18.28
CA ARG A 127 -2.94 -8.21 18.83
C ARG A 127 -1.75 -7.50 19.50
N LEU A 128 -1.76 -6.17 19.57
CA LEU A 128 -0.74 -5.41 20.29
C LEU A 128 -1.04 -5.43 21.80
N PRO A 129 -0.03 -5.63 22.65
CA PRO A 129 -0.20 -5.57 24.08
C PRO A 129 -0.63 -4.16 24.52
N ALA A 130 -1.48 -4.12 25.55
CA ALA A 130 -1.82 -2.90 26.27
C ALA A 130 -0.55 -2.23 26.80
N ALA A 131 -0.55 -0.90 26.92
CA ALA A 131 0.64 -0.16 27.33
C ALA A 131 1.18 -0.58 28.72
N ASP A 132 0.30 -0.96 29.66
CA ASP A 132 0.67 -0.99 31.08
C ASP A 132 0.57 -2.38 31.75
N GLY A 133 0.27 -3.45 31.02
CA GLY A 133 0.21 -4.82 31.58
C GLY A 133 -0.85 -5.05 32.68
N GLY A 134 -1.51 -4.00 33.17
CA GLY A 134 -2.62 -4.02 34.10
C GLY A 134 -3.94 -4.37 33.42
N ALA A 135 -4.88 -4.89 34.22
CA ALA A 135 -6.25 -5.15 33.79
C ALA A 135 -6.85 -3.86 33.19
N PRO A 136 -7.61 -3.96 32.09
CA PRO A 136 -8.18 -2.79 31.45
C PRO A 136 -9.10 -2.06 32.43
N GLU A 137 -8.73 -0.85 32.83
CA GLU A 137 -9.68 0.08 33.46
C GLU A 137 -10.70 0.48 32.38
N GLU A 138 -11.95 0.09 32.58
CA GLU A 138 -13.06 0.55 31.74
C GLU A 138 -13.33 2.02 32.08
N GLU A 139 -12.76 2.93 31.29
CA GLU A 139 -13.18 4.34 31.30
C GLU A 139 -14.58 4.39 30.69
N ASN A 140 -15.61 4.40 31.54
CA ASN A 140 -16.98 4.61 31.07
C ASN A 140 -17.17 6.07 30.65
N THR A 141 -16.81 6.37 29.40
CA THR A 141 -16.96 7.68 28.79
C THR A 141 -18.41 8.03 28.45
N GLY A 142 -19.35 7.07 28.57
CA GLY A 142 -20.75 7.22 28.15
C GLY A 142 -20.93 7.32 26.63
N VAL A 143 -19.86 7.17 25.84
CA VAL A 143 -19.89 7.26 24.38
C VAL A 143 -20.02 5.86 23.78
N VAL A 144 -21.04 5.64 22.95
CA VAL A 144 -21.23 4.37 22.22
C VAL A 144 -20.45 4.40 20.91
N ARG A 145 -19.90 3.25 20.51
CA ARG A 145 -19.22 3.11 19.22
C ARG A 145 -20.21 3.45 18.10
N ARG A 146 -19.80 4.37 17.22
CA ARG A 146 -20.56 4.71 16.00
C ARG A 146 -20.74 3.45 15.15
N ASP A 147 -21.98 3.12 14.85
CA ASP A 147 -22.31 2.03 13.93
C ASP A 147 -22.24 2.52 12.47
N ASP A 148 -21.18 2.10 11.79
CA ASP A 148 -20.94 2.42 10.39
C ASP A 148 -21.31 1.24 9.46
N ASP A 149 -21.94 0.17 9.98
CA ASP A 149 -22.20 -1.08 9.26
C ASP A 149 -23.01 -0.88 7.98
N GLN A 150 -23.98 0.04 8.01
CA GLN A 150 -24.82 0.38 6.86
C GLN A 150 -24.04 0.92 5.63
N TYR A 151 -22.84 1.47 5.84
CA TYR A 151 -22.01 2.04 4.78
C TYR A 151 -21.06 1.01 4.16
N TRP A 152 -20.94 -0.18 4.76
CA TRP A 152 -20.10 -1.25 4.24
C TRP A 152 -20.86 -2.08 3.20
N ARG A 153 -20.25 -2.25 2.03
CA ARG A 153 -20.77 -3.01 0.87
C ARG A 153 -19.82 -4.16 0.53
N GLY A 154 -20.31 -5.14 -0.24
CA GLY A 154 -19.49 -6.24 -0.74
C GLY A 154 -18.83 -7.04 0.39
N ALA A 155 -19.64 -7.52 1.33
CA ALA A 155 -19.21 -8.28 2.51
C ALA A 155 -18.18 -7.56 3.41
N GLY A 156 -18.27 -6.22 3.51
CA GLY A 156 -17.36 -5.44 4.36
C GLY A 156 -16.06 -5.03 3.70
N SER A 157 -15.95 -5.17 2.38
CA SER A 157 -14.72 -4.84 1.64
C SER A 157 -14.69 -3.38 1.16
N LEU A 158 -15.86 -2.80 0.87
CA LEU A 158 -15.97 -1.46 0.29
C LEU A 158 -16.76 -0.55 1.24
N TYR A 159 -16.21 0.63 1.55
CA TYR A 159 -16.89 1.64 2.35
C TYR A 159 -17.46 2.74 1.46
N VAL A 160 -18.75 3.06 1.62
CA VAL A 160 -19.45 4.06 0.82
C VAL A 160 -20.27 4.97 1.71
N ASN A 161 -19.72 6.14 2.06
CA ASN A 161 -20.45 7.17 2.80
C ASN A 161 -20.17 8.56 2.19
N ARG A 162 -21.21 9.21 1.66
CA ARG A 162 -21.07 10.55 1.05
C ARG A 162 -20.93 11.66 2.09
N ASP A 163 -21.45 11.44 3.29
CA ASP A 163 -21.45 12.41 4.38
C ASP A 163 -20.17 12.33 5.24
N ASP A 164 -19.37 11.27 5.07
CA ASP A 164 -18.06 11.16 5.70
C ASP A 164 -16.98 11.83 4.82
N PRO A 165 -16.36 12.95 5.27
CA PRO A 165 -15.32 13.64 4.51
C PRO A 165 -13.99 12.86 4.47
N SER A 166 -13.85 11.75 5.20
CA SER A 166 -12.65 10.92 5.20
C SER A 166 -12.37 10.36 3.80
N LEU A 167 -11.10 10.41 3.38
CA LEU A 167 -10.65 9.79 2.13
C LEU A 167 -10.38 8.30 2.34
N PHE A 168 -9.78 7.98 3.48
CA PHE A 168 -9.42 6.63 3.89
C PHE A 168 -10.08 6.31 5.23
N VAL A 169 -10.59 5.09 5.31
CA VAL A 169 -11.14 4.48 6.52
C VAL A 169 -10.42 3.17 6.81
N GLN A 170 -10.37 2.79 8.08
CA GLN A 170 -9.82 1.49 8.45
C GLN A 170 -10.69 0.37 7.85
N LYS A 171 -10.07 -0.72 7.38
CA LYS A 171 -10.84 -1.85 6.86
C LYS A 171 -11.65 -2.52 7.98
N ARG A 172 -12.91 -2.86 7.67
CA ARG A 172 -13.78 -3.67 8.53
C ARG A 172 -13.25 -5.08 8.78
N PHE A 173 -12.54 -5.63 7.80
CA PHE A 173 -11.89 -6.94 7.92
C PHE A 173 -10.48 -6.88 7.35
N GLY A 174 -9.53 -7.52 8.06
CA GLY A 174 -8.16 -7.66 7.61
C GLY A 174 -7.24 -6.51 8.03
N PHE A 175 -6.26 -6.19 7.17
CA PHE A 175 -5.17 -5.27 7.47
C PHE A 175 -5.18 -4.03 6.57
N GLY A 176 -4.94 -2.87 7.17
CA GLY A 176 -4.79 -1.58 6.50
C GLY A 176 -6.07 -0.76 6.37
N TRP A 177 -6.11 0.05 5.32
CA TRP A 177 -7.17 1.02 5.05
C TRP A 177 -7.81 0.75 3.68
N THR A 178 -9.02 1.25 3.51
CA THR A 178 -9.71 1.34 2.21
C THR A 178 -10.09 2.79 1.94
N LEU A 179 -10.33 3.11 0.68
CA LEU A 179 -10.93 4.38 0.29
C LEU A 179 -12.41 4.42 0.67
N ASN A 180 -12.90 5.62 0.97
CA ASN A 180 -14.33 5.91 1.00
C ASN A 180 -14.82 6.20 -0.43
N PHE A 181 -15.47 5.22 -1.06
CA PHE A 181 -15.98 5.34 -2.43
C PHE A 181 -17.20 6.28 -2.55
N GLY A 182 -17.76 6.73 -1.43
CA GLY A 182 -18.76 7.80 -1.40
C GLY A 182 -18.16 9.20 -1.57
N ASN A 183 -16.84 9.34 -1.40
CA ASN A 183 -16.17 10.64 -1.40
C ASN A 183 -15.54 10.94 -2.78
N PRO A 184 -15.98 12.00 -3.50
CA PRO A 184 -15.43 12.34 -4.82
C PRO A 184 -13.92 12.58 -4.81
N ARG A 185 -13.36 13.12 -3.71
CA ARG A 185 -11.91 13.35 -3.58
C ARG A 185 -11.14 12.03 -3.48
N ALA A 186 -11.72 11.02 -2.83
CA ALA A 186 -11.11 9.69 -2.73
C ALA A 186 -11.13 8.98 -4.09
N LEU A 187 -12.22 9.13 -4.86
CA LEU A 187 -12.32 8.61 -6.23
C LEU A 187 -11.35 9.31 -7.18
N LEU A 188 -11.20 10.64 -7.07
CA LEU A 188 -10.20 11.38 -7.84
C LEU A 188 -8.77 10.93 -7.52
N LEU A 189 -8.47 10.72 -6.23
CA LEU A 189 -7.17 10.19 -5.80
C LEU A 189 -6.92 8.79 -6.39
N LEU A 190 -7.91 7.91 -6.36
CA LEU A 190 -7.82 6.58 -6.98
C LEU A 190 -7.57 6.68 -8.49
N ALA A 191 -8.34 7.52 -9.18
CA ALA A 191 -8.18 7.74 -10.62
C ALA A 191 -6.78 8.27 -10.96
N LEU A 192 -6.19 9.13 -10.12
CA LEU A 192 -4.83 9.62 -10.32
C LEU A 192 -3.79 8.50 -10.09
N ILE A 193 -3.93 7.74 -9.01
CA ILE A 193 -3.01 6.63 -8.66
C ILE A 193 -3.01 5.54 -9.73
N VAL A 194 -4.18 5.19 -10.28
CA VAL A 194 -4.32 4.15 -11.30
C VAL A 194 -4.04 4.71 -12.71
N GLY A 195 -4.51 5.91 -12.99
CA GLY A 195 -4.41 6.54 -14.31
C GLY A 195 -3.00 6.95 -14.69
N LEU A 196 -2.20 7.46 -13.75
CA LEU A 196 -0.83 7.89 -14.04
C LEU A 196 0.06 6.74 -14.55
N PRO A 197 0.14 5.56 -13.89
CA PRO A 197 0.88 4.41 -14.42
C PRO A 197 0.39 3.93 -15.78
N LEU A 198 -0.93 3.95 -16.03
CA LEU A 198 -1.49 3.52 -17.31
C LEU A 198 -1.21 4.51 -18.45
N ALA A 199 -1.06 5.80 -18.13
CA ALA A 199 -0.74 6.85 -19.10
C ALA A 199 0.76 6.92 -19.43
N LEU A 200 1.65 6.53 -18.50
CA LEU A 200 3.11 6.60 -18.68
C LEU A 200 3.59 5.92 -19.99
N PRO A 201 3.18 4.68 -20.32
CA PRO A 201 3.56 4.03 -21.58
C PRO A 201 3.06 4.74 -22.84
N LEU A 202 2.03 5.60 -22.76
CA LEU A 202 1.50 6.36 -23.91
C LEU A 202 2.32 7.62 -24.20
N ILE A 203 2.97 8.17 -23.17
CA ILE A 203 3.77 9.40 -23.26
C ILE A 203 5.18 9.11 -23.82
N PHE A 204 5.71 7.92 -23.53
CA PHE A 204 7.06 7.50 -23.94
C PHE A 204 7.07 6.59 -25.18
N ARG A 205 5.99 6.56 -25.98
CA ARG A 205 5.95 5.87 -27.28
C ARG A 205 6.76 6.61 -28.34
#